data_AF-A0A737BVY6-F1
#
_entry.id   AF-A0A737BVY6-F1
#
_cell.length_a   1.000
_cell.length_b   1.000
_cell.length_c   1.000
_cell.angle_alpha   90.00
_cell.angle_beta   90.00
_cell.angle_gamma   90.00
#
_symmetry.space_group_name_H-M   'P 1'
#
loop_
_entity.id
_entity.type
_entity.pdbx_description
1 polymer ?
#
loop_
_entity_poly.entity_id
_entity_poly.type
_entity_poly.pdbx_seq_one_letter_code
_entity_poly.pdbx_strand_id
1 'polypeptide(L)'
;GALALPVNAAIGFESKMADIRKVVDGLDDKKAFAQMSDDILTLSTQLPMAAEGIAEIVAAGGQAGIARGDLMQFANDAVKMGVAFDTTAEESGQ
;
A
#
# COMPACT_ATOMS: atom_id res chain seq x y z
N GLY A 1 -23.17 -15.93 0.68
CA GLY A 1 -22.22 -15.33 1.64
C GLY A 1 -21.39 -14.22 1.01
N ALA A 2 -22.01 -13.17 0.49
CA ALA A 2 -21.33 -12.08 -0.23
C ALA A 2 -20.85 -10.92 0.68
N LEU A 3 -21.17 -10.96 1.98
CA LEU A 3 -20.87 -9.88 2.92
C LEU A 3 -19.55 -10.08 3.68
N ALA A 4 -18.90 -11.24 3.56
CA ALA A 4 -17.66 -11.54 4.29
C ALA A 4 -16.40 -10.95 3.62
N LEU A 5 -16.45 -10.70 2.30
CA LEU A 5 -15.32 -10.16 1.54
C LEU A 5 -14.97 -8.70 1.88
N PRO A 6 -15.92 -7.74 1.93
CA PRO A 6 -15.58 -6.34 2.20
C PRO A 6 -15.10 -6.09 3.64
N VAL A 7 -15.59 -6.88 4.60
CA VAL A 7 -15.18 -6.74 6.01
C VAL A 7 -13.74 -7.20 6.22
N ASN A 8 -13.32 -8.28 5.55
CA ASN A 8 -11.97 -8.81 5.69
C ASN A 8 -10.91 -7.85 5.11
N ALA A 9 -11.24 -7.15 4.01
CA ALA A 9 -10.37 -6.15 3.40
C ALA A 9 -10.15 -4.93 4.31
N ALA A 10 -11.19 -4.50 5.04
CA ALA A 10 -11.07 -3.40 6.01
C ALA A 10 -10.19 -3.80 7.21
N ILE A 11 -10.34 -5.03 7.71
CA ILE A 11 -9.51 -5.57 8.81
C ILE A 11 -8.05 -5.70 8.38
N GLY A 12 -7.79 -6.23 7.18
CA GLY A 12 -6.44 -6.35 6.62
C GLY A 12 -5.76 -4.98 6.49
N PHE A 13 -6.50 -4.00 5.96
CA PHE A 13 -6.01 -2.63 5.82
C PHE A 13 -5.66 -1.99 7.17
N GLU A 14 -6.54 -2.06 8.18
CA GLU A 14 -6.25 -1.53 9.53
C GLU A 14 -5.00 -2.18 10.15
N SER A 15 -4.84 -3.50 9.96
CA SER A 15 -3.67 -4.23 10.43
C SER A 15 -2.39 -3.74 9.76
N LYS A 16 -2.39 -3.58 8.43
CA LYS A 16 -1.22 -3.07 7.70
C LYS A 16 -0.91 -1.61 8.08
N MET A 17 -1.93 -0.79 8.29
CA MET A 17 -1.74 0.58 8.78
C MET A 17 -1.07 0.61 10.16
N ALA A 18 -1.40 -0.33 11.05
CA ALA A 18 -0.72 -0.45 12.34
C ALA A 18 0.76 -0.79 12.18
N ASP A 19 1.13 -1.60 11.18
CA ASP A 19 2.53 -1.90 10.89
C ASP A 19 3.26 -0.69 10.29
N ILE A 20 2.62 0.05 9.37
CA ILE A 20 3.15 1.31 8.83
C ILE A 20 3.44 2.29 9.97
N ARG A 21 2.54 2.44 10.95
CA ARG A 21 2.74 3.30 12.12
C ARG A 21 4.00 2.95 12.92
N LYS A 22 4.37 1.67 12.99
CA LYS A 22 5.54 1.22 13.75
C LYS A 22 6.86 1.49 13.02
N VAL A 23 6.84 1.50 11.69
CA VAL A 23 8.04 1.48 10.86
C VAL A 23 8.30 2.79 10.14
N VAL A 24 7.33 3.70 10.14
CA VAL A 24 7.45 5.03 9.52
C VAL A 24 7.42 6.10 10.61
N ASP A 25 8.49 6.88 10.67
CA ASP A 25 8.62 7.97 11.63
C ASP A 25 7.58 9.08 11.39
N GLY A 26 7.11 9.66 12.48
CA GLY A 26 6.20 10.81 12.45
C GLY A 26 4.73 10.47 12.17
N LEU A 27 4.35 9.20 12.30
CA LEU A 27 2.94 8.75 12.27
C LEU A 27 2.30 8.63 13.64
N ASP A 28 3.00 9.03 14.69
CA ASP A 28 2.39 9.14 16.01
C ASP A 28 1.27 10.18 16.04
N ASP A 29 1.43 11.22 15.22
CA ASP A 29 0.42 12.24 14.97
C ASP A 29 -0.78 11.64 14.23
N LYS A 30 -1.98 11.83 14.83
CA LYS A 30 -3.22 11.27 14.29
C LYS A 30 -3.57 11.82 12.92
N LYS A 31 -3.23 13.09 12.64
CA LYS A 31 -3.54 13.73 11.35
C LYS A 31 -2.63 13.17 10.26
N ALA A 32 -1.33 13.02 10.53
CA ALA A 32 -0.38 12.41 9.60
C ALA A 32 -0.73 10.94 9.30
N PHE A 33 -1.13 10.18 10.32
CA PHE A 33 -1.59 8.80 10.14
C PHE A 33 -2.84 8.72 9.27
N ALA A 34 -3.85 9.55 9.56
CA ALA A 34 -5.09 9.60 8.78
C ALA A 34 -4.83 10.03 7.32
N GLN A 35 -3.93 11.00 7.11
CA GLN A 35 -3.53 11.42 5.77
C GLN A 35 -2.90 10.27 4.99
N MET A 36 -1.97 9.52 5.61
CA MET A 36 -1.37 8.37 4.95
C MET A 36 -2.40 7.29 4.59
N SER A 37 -3.35 7.01 5.48
CA SER A 37 -4.43 6.08 5.17
C SER A 37 -5.25 6.54 3.96
N ASP A 38 -5.59 7.83 3.90
CA ASP A 38 -6.35 8.42 2.79
C ASP A 38 -5.54 8.40 1.48
N ASP A 39 -4.24 8.67 1.55
CA ASP A 39 -3.34 8.61 0.39
C ASP A 39 -3.25 7.19 -0.18
N ILE A 40 -3.14 6.16 0.68
CA ILE A 40 -3.12 4.75 0.27
C ILE A 40 -4.45 4.34 -0.36
N LEU A 41 -5.57 4.72 0.25
CA LEU A 41 -6.90 4.46 -0.30
C LEU A 41 -7.05 5.14 -1.67
N THR A 42 -6.67 6.40 -1.78
CA THR A 42 -6.68 7.15 -3.03
C THR A 42 -5.83 6.46 -4.09
N LEU A 43 -4.62 6.04 -3.74
CA LEU A 43 -3.72 5.35 -4.67
C LEU A 43 -4.31 4.02 -5.15
N SER A 44 -5.01 3.28 -4.28
CA SER A 44 -5.73 2.04 -4.64
C SER A 44 -6.87 2.25 -5.64
N THR A 45 -7.41 3.48 -5.74
CA THR A 45 -8.41 3.82 -6.77
C THR A 45 -7.77 4.21 -8.10
N GLN A 46 -6.50 4.60 -8.09
CA GLN A 46 -5.75 5.04 -9.27
C GLN A 46 -4.95 3.90 -9.90
N LEU A 47 -4.52 2.93 -9.10
CA LEU A 47 -3.72 1.79 -9.54
C LEU A 47 -4.53 0.50 -9.46
N PRO A 48 -4.25 -0.51 -10.31
CA PRO A 48 -4.91 -1.80 -10.27
C PRO A 48 -4.37 -2.67 -9.11
N MET A 49 -4.35 -2.14 -7.88
CA MET A 49 -3.93 -2.84 -6.67
C MET A 49 -4.80 -2.43 -5.48
N ALA A 50 -5.17 -3.42 -4.66
CA ALA A 50 -5.94 -3.16 -3.45
C ALA A 50 -5.17 -2.32 -2.43
N ALA A 51 -5.88 -1.53 -1.61
CA ALA A 51 -5.30 -0.70 -0.56
C ALA A 51 -4.41 -1.50 0.41
N GLU A 52 -4.76 -2.74 0.72
CA GLU A 52 -3.95 -3.63 1.56
C GLU A 52 -2.57 -3.92 0.94
N GLY A 53 -2.51 -4.22 -0.36
CA GLY A 53 -1.26 -4.48 -1.07
C GLY A 53 -0.39 -3.22 -1.16
N ILE A 54 -1.00 -2.06 -1.39
CA ILE A 54 -0.29 -0.77 -1.36
C ILE A 54 0.25 -0.49 0.04
N ALA A 55 -0.55 -0.71 1.09
CA ALA A 55 -0.14 -0.54 2.47
C ALA A 55 1.05 -1.46 2.83
N GLU A 56 1.07 -2.69 2.31
CA GLU A 56 2.20 -3.60 2.48
C GLU A 56 3.49 -3.08 1.84
N ILE A 57 3.41 -2.52 0.63
CA ILE A 57 4.56 -1.88 -0.03
C ILE A 57 5.04 -0.66 0.77
N VAL A 58 4.13 0.18 1.24
CA VAL A 58 4.45 1.35 2.08
C VAL A 58 5.12 0.91 3.39
N ALA A 59 4.64 -0.16 4.03
CA ALA A 59 5.24 -0.71 5.24
C ALA A 59 6.67 -1.21 4.97
N ALA A 60 6.87 -1.96 3.88
CA ALA A 60 8.20 -2.42 3.46
C ALA A 60 9.15 -1.24 3.17
N GLY A 61 8.65 -0.18 2.51
CA GLY A 61 9.42 1.05 2.28
C GLY A 61 9.81 1.75 3.57
N GLY A 62 8.90 1.85 4.54
CA GLY A 62 9.18 2.40 5.87
C GLY A 62 10.25 1.58 6.62
N GLN A 63 10.12 0.25 6.60
CA GLN A 63 11.13 -0.66 7.16
C GLN A 63 12.50 -0.52 6.49
N ALA A 64 12.53 -0.23 5.19
CA ALA A 64 13.75 0.03 4.43
C ALA A 64 14.35 1.42 4.69
N GLY A 65 13.71 2.25 5.52
CA GLY A 65 14.16 3.60 5.86
C GLY A 65 13.83 4.66 4.82
N ILE A 66 12.87 4.41 3.93
CA ILE A 66 12.40 5.42 2.98
C ILE A 66 11.69 6.53 3.75
N ALA A 67 12.02 7.78 3.41
CA ALA A 67 11.42 8.93 4.06
C ALA A 67 9.91 8.95 3.82
N ARG A 68 9.14 9.32 4.86
CA ARG A 68 7.67 9.36 4.81
C ARG A 68 7.10 10.09 3.59
N GLY A 69 7.74 11.19 3.19
CA GLY A 69 7.32 11.99 2.02
C GLY A 69 7.46 11.26 0.68
N ASP A 70 8.33 10.25 0.61
CA ASP A 70 8.65 9.52 -0.61
C ASP A 70 7.91 8.17 -0.70
N LEU A 71 7.27 7.72 0.39
CA LEU A 71 6.62 6.41 0.46
C LEU A 71 5.49 6.23 -0.55
N MET A 72 4.69 7.27 -0.82
CA MET A 72 3.60 7.18 -1.80
C MET A 72 4.12 7.03 -3.22
N GLN A 73 5.20 7.75 -3.55
CA GLN A 73 5.85 7.62 -4.85
C GLN A 73 6.50 6.24 -4.99
N PHE A 74 7.21 5.79 -3.96
CA PHE A 74 7.79 4.45 -3.92
C PHE A 74 6.73 3.37 -4.15
N ALA A 75 5.59 3.45 -3.46
CA ALA A 75 4.50 2.51 -3.63
C ALA A 75 3.94 2.54 -5.06
N ASN A 76 3.68 3.73 -5.61
CA ASN A 76 3.23 3.89 -7.00
C ASN A 76 4.19 3.23 -8.00
N ASP A 77 5.49 3.46 -7.83
CA ASP A 77 6.51 2.95 -8.74
C ASP A 77 6.64 1.43 -8.62
N ALA A 78 6.61 0.89 -7.39
CA ALA A 78 6.64 -0.54 -7.13
C ALA A 78 5.43 -1.27 -7.74
N VAL A 79 4.23 -0.70 -7.61
CA VAL A 79 3.01 -1.27 -8.24
C VAL A 79 3.13 -1.28 -9.75
N LYS A 80 3.58 -0.18 -10.36
CA LYS A 80 3.76 -0.12 -11.82
C LYS A 80 4.82 -1.09 -12.31
N MET A 81 5.93 -1.24 -11.57
CA MET A 81 6.95 -2.23 -11.87
C MET A 81 6.39 -3.65 -11.75
N GLY A 82 5.67 -3.98 -10.68
CA GLY A 82 5.04 -5.28 -10.50
C GLY A 82 4.09 -5.64 -11.65
N VAL A 83 3.17 -4.74 -11.98
CA VAL A 83 2.24 -4.92 -13.12
C VAL A 83 2.99 -5.04 -14.45
N ALA A 84 4.03 -4.25 -14.67
CA ALA A 84 4.84 -4.34 -15.88
C ALA A 84 5.58 -5.68 -15.98
N PHE A 85 6.17 -6.16 -14.87
CA PHE A 85 6.84 -7.45 -14.82
C PHE A 85 5.87 -8.61 -15.04
N ASP A 86 4.70 -8.60 -14.39
CA ASP A 86 3.65 -9.61 -14.61
C ASP A 86 3.18 -9.63 -16.08
N THR A 87 2.97 -8.45 -16.68
CA THR A 87 2.60 -8.33 -18.10
C THR A 87 3.69 -8.91 -19.01
N THR A 88 4.97 -8.54 -18.77
CA THR A 88 6.09 -9.07 -19.58
C THR A 88 6.32 -10.57 -19.37
N ALA A 89 6.07 -11.11 -18.18
CA ALA A 89 6.23 -12.53 -17.90
C ALA A 89 5.13 -13.37 -18.57
N GLU A 90 3.89 -12.84 -18.62
CA GLU A 90 2.78 -13.47 -19.34
C GLU A 90 3.00 -13.43 -20.87
N GLU A 91 3.54 -12.34 -21.42
CA GLU A 91 3.91 -12.23 -22.84
C GLU A 91 5.15 -13.08 -23.21
N SER A 92 6.15 -13.15 -22.34
CA SER A 92 7.40 -13.90 -22.61
C SER A 92 7.25 -15.42 -22.44
N GLY A 93 6.11 -15.87 -21.91
CA GLY A 93 5.78 -17.28 -21.75
C GLY A 93 5.01 -17.91 -22.92
N GLN A 94 4.75 -17.17 -24.01
CA GLN A 94 4.07 -17.64 -25.22
C GLN A 94 5.01 -17.87 -26.40
#